data_AF-A0A520GYY0-F1
#
_entry.id   AF-A0A520GYY0-F1
#
_cell.length_a   1.000
_cell.length_b   1.000
_cell.length_c   1.000
_cell.angle_alpha   90.00
_cell.angle_beta   90.00
_cell.angle_gamma   90.00
#
_symmetry.space_group_name_H-M   'P 1'
#
loop_
_entity.id
_entity.type
_entity.pdbx_description
1 polymer ?
#
loop_
_entity_poly.entity_id
_entity_poly.type
_entity_poly.pdbx_seq_one_letter_code
_entity_poly.pdbx_strand_id
1 'polypeptide(L)' 'MPDRKLLGMLTPSSNTILEPVTAAMLADLPGVSAHFGRFRVTEIALSAGALAQFDNREILAVVELG' A
#
# COMPACT_ATOMS: atom_id res chain seq x y z
N MET A 1 16.89 -2.61 21.63
CA MET A 1 16.78 -1.95 20.30
C MET A 1 15.49 -1.16 20.30
N PRO A 2 15.42 0.06 19.71
CA PRO A 2 14.14 0.74 19.59
C PRO A 2 13.15 -0.15 18.83
N ASP A 3 11.91 -0.20 19.30
CA ASP A 3 10.83 -0.98 18.69
C ASP A 3 10.54 -0.42 17.30
N ARG A 4 10.93 -1.17 16.26
CA ARG A 4 10.78 -0.71 14.87
C ARG A 4 9.38 -1.05 14.38
N LYS A 5 8.66 -0.07 13.87
CA LYS A 5 7.32 -0.25 13.29
C LYS A 5 7.40 -0.13 11.77
N LEU A 6 6.98 -1.19 11.07
CA LEU A 6 6.99 -1.25 9.61
C LEU A 6 5.56 -1.16 9.11
N LEU A 7 5.29 -0.19 8.23
CA LEU A 7 4.00 -0.02 7.58
C LEU A 7 4.09 -0.52 6.14
N GLY A 8 3.34 -1.59 5.81
CA GLY A 8 3.21 -2.07 4.43
C GLY A 8 2.00 -1.43 3.74
N MET A 9 2.19 -0.87 2.55
CA MET A 9 1.13 -0.25 1.77
C MET A 9 1.10 -0.79 0.35
N LEU A 10 -0.05 -1.31 -0.07
CA LEU A 10 -0.32 -1.67 -1.46
C LEU A 10 -1.16 -0.57 -2.10
N THR A 11 -0.66 0.00 -3.19
CA THR A 11 -1.28 1.16 -3.81
C THR A 11 -1.34 1.02 -5.34
N PRO A 12 -2.42 1.50 -6.01
CA PRO A 12 -2.46 1.56 -7.46
C PRO A 12 -1.26 2.32 -8.02
N SER A 13 -0.74 1.87 -9.16
CA SER A 13 0.37 2.54 -9.85
C SER A 13 0.06 3.98 -10.24
N SER A 14 -1.21 4.38 -10.32
CA SER A 14 -1.65 5.75 -10.59
C SER A 14 -1.66 6.66 -9.35
N ASN A 15 -1.56 6.11 -8.14
CA ASN A 15 -1.59 6.91 -6.91
C ASN A 15 -0.20 7.48 -6.62
N THR A 16 -0.07 8.80 -6.75
CA THR A 16 1.18 9.53 -6.52
C THR A 16 1.18 10.36 -5.24
N ILE A 17 0.05 10.44 -4.53
CA ILE A 17 -0.10 11.28 -3.32
C ILE A 17 0.23 10.50 -2.05
N LEU A 18 -0.13 9.22 -2.01
CA LEU A 18 -0.01 8.40 -0.81
C LEU A 18 1.44 8.28 -0.32
N GLU A 19 2.39 8.03 -1.21
CA GLU A 19 3.82 7.92 -0.86
C GLU A 19 4.39 9.20 -0.23
N PRO A 20 4.32 10.38 -0.87
CA PRO A 20 4.90 11.61 -0.29
C PRO A 20 4.18 12.07 0.98
N VAL A 21 2.86 11.88 1.07
CA VAL A 21 2.10 12.25 2.27
C VAL A 21 2.46 11.33 3.44
N THR A 22 2.52 10.02 3.23
CA THR A 22 2.97 9.08 4.27
C THR A 22 4.40 9.37 4.71
N ALA A 23 5.31 9.66 3.77
CA ALA A 23 6.68 10.04 4.11
C ALA A 23 6.73 11.31 4.97
N ALA A 24 5.94 12.34 4.62
CA ALA A 24 5.85 13.57 5.41
C ALA A 24 5.26 13.32 6.81
N MET A 25 4.25 12.48 6.94
CA MET A 25 3.66 12.11 8.24
C MET A 25 4.65 11.37 9.15
N LEU A 26 5.55 10.58 8.57
CA LEU A 26 6.53 9.78 9.31
C LEU A 26 7.85 10.49 9.58
N ALA A 27 8.06 11.70 9.03
CA ALA A 27 9.37 12.38 9.04
C ALA A 27 9.99 12.50 10.43
N ASP A 28 9.18 12.73 11.46
CA ASP A 28 9.63 12.94 12.85
C ASP A 28 9.34 11.74 13.77
N LEU A 29 8.97 10.57 13.21
CA LEU A 29 8.70 9.36 13.98
C LEU A 29 9.91 8.40 13.95
N PRO A 30 10.80 8.44 14.97
CA PRO A 30 11.96 7.57 15.00
C PRO A 30 11.54 6.10 15.07
N GLY A 31 12.17 5.26 14.25
CA GLY A 31 11.92 3.83 14.25
C GLY A 31 10.67 3.41 13.47
N VAL A 32 10.03 4.30 12.72
CA VAL A 32 8.90 3.97 11.84
C VAL A 32 9.31 4.11 10.37
N SER A 33 9.00 3.12 9.55
CA SER A 33 9.18 3.20 8.09
C SER A 33 7.98 2.68 7.33
N ALA A 34 7.75 3.22 6.14
CA ALA A 34 6.72 2.75 5.21
C ALA A 34 7.38 2.07 4.00
N HIS A 35 6.78 0.96 3.54
CA HIS A 35 7.19 0.20 2.36
C HIS A 35 6.00 0.08 1.41
N PHE A 36 6.23 0.38 0.14
CA PHE A 36 5.15 0.49 -0.85
C PHE A 36 5.31 -0.56 -1.95
N GLY A 37 4.25 -1.32 -2.18
CA GLY A 37 4.08 -2.16 -3.37
C GLY A 37 3.07 -1.54 -4.33
N ARG A 38 3.43 -1.41 -5.61
CA ARG A 38 2.56 -0.82 -6.63
C ARG A 38 1.98 -1.90 -7.52
N PHE A 39 0.68 -1.86 -7.75
CA PHE A 39 0.00 -2.76 -8.68
C PHE A 39 -0.69 -1.99 -9.79
N ARG A 40 -0.74 -2.58 -11.00
CA ARG A 40 -1.48 -1.99 -12.13
C ARG A 40 -2.97 -2.21 -11.91
N VAL A 41 -3.75 -1.15 -12.08
CA VAL A 41 -5.20 -1.23 -12.17
C VAL A 41 -5.56 -1.32 -13.65
N THR A 42 -6.18 -2.43 -14.06
CA THR A 42 -6.53 -2.68 -15.46
C THR A 42 -7.84 -2.00 -15.88
N GLU A 43 -8.66 -1.52 -14.93
CA GLU A 43 -9.92 -0.83 -15.19
C GLU A 43 -10.18 0.29 -14.16
N ILE A 44 -10.60 1.49 -14.61
CA ILE A 44 -10.97 2.59 -13.69
C ILE A 44 -12.24 2.18 -12.94
N ALA A 45 -12.06 1.82 -11.68
CA ALA A 45 -13.04 1.20 -10.81
C ALA A 45 -14.14 2.17 -10.34
N LEU A 46 -15.10 2.49 -11.20
CA LEU A 46 -16.41 3.02 -10.78
C LEU A 46 -17.52 1.97 -10.86
N SER A 47 -17.19 0.74 -11.30
CA SER A 47 -18.11 -0.41 -11.32
C SER A 47 -17.94 -1.29 -10.09
N ALA A 48 -19.03 -1.92 -9.64
CA ALA A 48 -19.04 -2.79 -8.46
C ALA A 48 -18.03 -3.97 -8.53
N GLY A 49 -17.68 -4.44 -9.73
CA GLY A 49 -16.67 -5.49 -9.92
C GLY A 49 -15.24 -5.04 -9.62
N ALA A 50 -14.95 -3.75 -9.79
CA ALA A 50 -13.62 -3.21 -9.56
C ALA A 50 -13.39 -2.80 -8.09
N LEU A 51 -14.42 -2.81 -7.25
CA LEU A 51 -14.28 -2.86 -5.78
C LEU A 51 -13.82 -4.23 -5.28
N ALA A 52 -14.10 -5.31 -6.04
CA ALA A 52 -13.65 -6.65 -5.69
C ALA A 52 -12.12 -6.84 -5.85
N GLN A 53 -11.42 -5.97 -6.60
CA GLN A 53 -9.95 -5.98 -6.65
C GLN A 53 -9.31 -5.47 -5.34
N PHE A 54 -10.11 -4.83 -4.47
CA PHE A 54 -9.73 -4.46 -3.11
C PHE A 54 -10.26 -5.46 -2.07
N ASP A 55 -10.82 -6.59 -2.51
CA ASP A 55 -11.14 -7.71 -1.64
C ASP A 55 -9.81 -8.27 -1.09
N ASN A 56 -9.69 -8.30 0.24
CA ASN A 56 -8.47 -8.65 0.96
C ASN A 56 -7.83 -9.97 0.49
N ARG A 57 -8.62 -10.87 -0.12
CA ARG A 57 -8.18 -12.18 -0.62
C ARG A 57 -7.16 -12.09 -1.76
N GLU A 58 -7.29 -11.13 -2.67
CA GLU A 58 -6.35 -10.96 -3.81
C GLU A 58 -5.07 -10.22 -3.37
N ILE A 59 -5.19 -9.29 -2.43
CA ILE A 59 -4.07 -8.54 -1.85
C ILE A 59 -3.15 -9.47 -1.03
N LEU A 60 -3.71 -10.44 -0.29
CA LEU A 60 -2.95 -11.40 0.49
C LEU A 60 -2.22 -12.46 -0.36
N ALA A 61 -2.71 -12.75 -1.58
CA ALA A 61 -2.05 -13.71 -2.47
C ALA A 61 -0.64 -13.26 -2.91
N VAL A 62 -0.33 -11.96 -2.83
CA VAL A 62 1.00 -11.41 -3.15
C VAL A 62 2.01 -11.64 -2.00
N VAL A 63 1.53 -11.98 -0.80
CA VAL A 63 2.38 -12.16 0.40
C VAL A 63 2.93 -13.59 0.53
N GLU A 64 2.42 -14.55 -0.25
CA GLU A 64 2.77 -15.99 -0.12
C GLU A 64 3.89 -16.49 -1.07
N LEU A 65 4.65 -15.60 -1.70
CA LEU A 65 5.83 -15.96 -2.51
C LEU A 65 7.13 -15.43 -1.88
N GLY A 66 7.39 -15.86 -0.64
CA GLY A 66 8.64 -15.62 0.09
C GLY A 66 9.21 -16.90 0.68
#